data_AF-A0A971A2Z4-F1
#
_entry.id   AF-A0A971A2Z4-F1
#
_cell.length_a   1.000
_cell.length_b   1.000
_cell.length_c   1.000
_cell.angle_alpha   90.00
_cell.angle_beta   90.00
_cell.angle_gamma   90.00
#
_symmetry.space_group_name_H-M   'P 1'
#
loop_
_entity.id
_entity.type
_entity.pdbx_description
1 polymer ?
#
loop_
_entity_poly.entity_id
_entity_poly.type
_entity_poly.pdbx_seq_one_letter_code
_entity_poly.pdbx_strand_id
1 'polypeptide(L)'
;MAEKLDFSLPEKKGNGLVGQTLMVLLLVALTALAAANLAVTVRNARPQSKPVHQGLSSEQVRQLAAKLGQRGLHLEAAGLWRDYAALPDLAAAERAKALFQAGVSLEKAGQYAQAIEQYYRSELAAPLDELAGQINTHVKQCFESLGKFAALRYELMDRTSLNPAETAGGKIVAEIGPEKITEAALDAMIERSIENQLVSVKAFMSPEQAGEQKKRLLEQSRTPQARQQFLQSWLAQEILYRQALDEGLADKAETKQVLADVTRGVLSQQL
;
A
#
# COMPACT_ATOMS: atom_id res chain seq x y z
N MET A 1 5.85 23.69 -79.74
CA MET A 1 4.96 22.53 -79.98
C MET A 1 4.66 21.94 -78.62
N ALA A 2 3.39 21.92 -78.22
CA ALA A 2 2.97 21.61 -76.85
C ALA A 2 2.98 20.10 -76.60
N GLU A 3 3.71 19.64 -75.58
CA GLU A 3 3.63 18.27 -75.07
C GLU A 3 2.31 18.09 -74.30
N LYS A 4 1.51 17.10 -74.73
CA LYS A 4 0.29 16.68 -74.04
C LYS A 4 0.70 15.92 -72.77
N LEU A 5 0.40 16.50 -71.61
CA LEU A 5 0.47 15.80 -70.33
C LEU A 5 -0.75 14.87 -70.20
N ASP A 6 -0.48 13.60 -69.96
CA ASP A 6 -1.46 12.54 -69.70
C ASP A 6 -1.89 12.61 -68.22
N PHE A 7 -3.20 12.72 -67.99
CA PHE A 7 -3.83 12.82 -66.66
C PHE A 7 -4.66 11.57 -66.33
N SER A 8 -4.20 10.40 -66.75
CA SER A 8 -4.82 9.14 -66.35
C SER A 8 -4.56 8.85 -64.86
N LEU A 9 -5.62 8.80 -64.06
CA LEU A 9 -5.55 8.43 -62.63
C LEU A 9 -5.22 6.93 -62.49
N PRO A 10 -4.40 6.52 -61.51
CA PRO A 10 -4.13 5.12 -61.27
C PRO A 10 -5.39 4.41 -60.75
N GLU A 11 -5.76 3.30 -61.39
CA GLU A 11 -6.84 2.43 -60.92
C GLU A 11 -6.55 1.92 -59.51
N LYS A 12 -7.52 2.07 -58.62
CA LYS A 12 -7.48 1.54 -57.26
C LYS A 12 -7.48 0.01 -57.34
N LYS A 13 -6.32 -0.61 -57.10
CA LYS A 13 -6.18 -2.07 -56.90
C LYS A 13 -7.28 -2.55 -55.93
N GLY A 14 -8.18 -3.39 -56.44
CA GLY A 14 -9.22 -4.02 -55.63
C GLY A 14 -8.58 -4.78 -54.48
N ASN A 15 -9.00 -4.45 -53.25
CA ASN A 15 -8.61 -5.19 -52.06
C ASN A 15 -9.02 -6.65 -52.27
N GLY A 16 -8.03 -7.53 -52.39
CA GLY A 16 -8.28 -8.95 -52.61
C GLY A 16 -9.15 -9.54 -51.51
N LEU A 17 -10.05 -10.45 -51.89
CA LEU A 17 -10.99 -11.19 -51.03
C LEU A 17 -10.34 -11.71 -49.73
N VAL A 18 -9.03 -12.01 -49.79
CA VAL A 18 -8.19 -12.49 -48.67
C VAL A 18 -7.98 -11.42 -47.58
N GLY A 19 -7.86 -10.14 -47.94
CA GLY A 19 -7.73 -9.06 -46.96
C GLY A 19 -9.03 -8.79 -46.22
N GLN A 20 -10.17 -8.95 -46.91
CA GLN A 20 -11.49 -8.76 -46.31
C GLN A 20 -11.85 -9.92 -45.38
N THR A 21 -11.54 -11.17 -45.74
CA THR A 21 -11.76 -12.33 -44.86
C THR A 21 -10.84 -12.31 -43.64
N LEU A 22 -9.57 -11.90 -43.80
CA LEU A 22 -8.63 -11.73 -42.70
C LEU A 22 -9.07 -10.61 -41.74
N MET A 23 -9.57 -9.49 -42.27
CA MET A 23 -10.09 -8.40 -41.45
C MET A 23 -11.32 -8.82 -40.66
N VAL A 24 -12.25 -9.56 -41.27
CA VAL A 24 -13.45 -10.09 -40.58
C VAL A 24 -13.05 -11.08 -39.48
N LEU A 25 -12.09 -11.98 -39.74
CA LEU A 25 -11.58 -12.91 -38.72
C LEU A 25 -10.91 -12.18 -37.55
N LEU A 26 -10.12 -11.14 -37.82
CA LEU A 26 -9.51 -10.30 -36.78
C LEU A 26 -10.57 -9.58 -35.94
N LEU A 27 -11.64 -9.08 -36.55
CA LEU A 27 -12.73 -8.40 -35.85
C LEU A 27 -13.52 -9.37 -34.95
N VAL A 28 -13.76 -10.60 -35.43
CA VAL A 28 -14.38 -11.67 -34.62
C VAL A 28 -13.47 -12.08 -33.47
N ALA A 29 -12.16 -12.22 -33.70
CA ALA A 29 -11.21 -12.53 -32.63
C ALA A 29 -11.14 -11.41 -31.57
N LEU A 30 -11.15 -10.15 -32.00
CA LEU A 30 -11.08 -8.99 -31.11
C LEU A 30 -12.35 -8.84 -30.26
N THR A 31 -13.53 -9.11 -30.84
CA THR A 31 -14.80 -9.12 -30.11
C THR A 31 -14.89 -10.29 -29.12
N ALA A 32 -14.39 -11.48 -29.48
CA ALA A 32 -14.28 -12.61 -28.57
C ALA A 32 -13.33 -12.33 -27.39
N LEU A 33 -12.18 -11.69 -27.65
CA LEU A 33 -11.23 -11.25 -26.62
C LEU A 33 -11.84 -10.18 -25.70
N ALA A 34 -12.56 -9.20 -26.25
CA ALA A 34 -13.25 -8.18 -25.46
C ALA A 34 -14.33 -8.81 -24.56
N ALA A 35 -15.12 -9.74 -25.09
CA ALA A 35 -16.14 -10.45 -24.32
C ALA A 35 -15.53 -11.35 -23.22
N ALA A 36 -14.44 -12.05 -23.52
CA ALA A 36 -13.72 -12.84 -22.52
C ALA A 36 -13.12 -11.95 -21.41
N ASN A 37 -12.53 -10.81 -21.78
CA ASN A 37 -11.98 -9.86 -20.81
C ASN A 37 -13.07 -9.21 -19.95
N LEU A 38 -14.24 -8.92 -20.53
CA LEU A 38 -15.41 -8.44 -19.80
C LEU A 38 -15.97 -9.53 -18.85
N ALA A 39 -16.02 -10.78 -19.30
CA ALA A 39 -16.47 -11.90 -18.46
C ALA A 39 -15.51 -12.15 -17.28
N VAL A 40 -14.19 -12.02 -17.49
CA VAL A 40 -13.17 -12.13 -16.43
C VAL A 40 -13.25 -10.95 -15.47
N THR A 41 -13.45 -9.72 -15.96
CA THR A 41 -13.60 -8.54 -15.07
C THR A 41 -14.90 -8.56 -14.28
N VAL A 42 -16.01 -9.07 -14.84
CA VAL A 42 -17.26 -9.26 -14.10
C VAL A 42 -17.19 -10.44 -13.12
N ARG A 43 -16.47 -11.52 -13.44
CA ARG A 43 -16.21 -12.62 -12.48
C ARG A 43 -15.22 -12.24 -11.37
N ASN A 44 -14.23 -11.41 -11.67
CA ASN A 44 -13.23 -10.93 -10.71
C ASN A 44 -13.63 -9.62 -10.02
N ALA A 45 -14.75 -9.01 -10.42
CA ALA A 45 -15.43 -8.03 -9.59
C ALA A 45 -15.85 -8.76 -8.33
N ARG A 46 -15.01 -8.70 -7.30
CA ARG A 46 -15.39 -9.06 -5.93
C ARG A 46 -16.74 -8.38 -5.73
N PRO A 47 -17.81 -9.14 -5.42
CA PRO A 47 -19.06 -8.49 -5.10
C PRO A 47 -18.72 -7.49 -4.01
N GLN A 48 -18.98 -6.20 -4.26
CA GLN A 48 -19.11 -5.26 -3.17
C GLN A 48 -20.12 -5.91 -2.26
N SER A 49 -19.65 -6.41 -1.12
CA SER A 49 -20.48 -6.96 -0.08
C SER A 49 -21.44 -5.84 0.30
N LYS A 50 -22.65 -5.88 -0.28
CA LYS A 50 -23.79 -5.12 0.24
C LYS A 50 -23.83 -5.46 1.73
N PRO A 51 -23.94 -4.47 2.64
CA PRO A 51 -23.95 -4.75 4.07
C PRO A 51 -25.02 -5.81 4.36
N VAL A 52 -24.58 -6.97 4.82
CA VAL A 52 -25.39 -8.18 4.99
C VAL A 52 -26.13 -8.10 6.32
N HIS A 53 -26.92 -7.04 6.50
CA HIS A 53 -27.82 -6.91 7.65
C HIS A 53 -29.23 -6.54 7.17
N GLN A 54 -29.74 -7.30 6.20
CA GLN A 54 -31.15 -7.24 5.82
C GLN A 54 -32.00 -7.69 7.02
N GLY A 55 -32.47 -6.73 7.82
CA GLY A 55 -33.43 -6.96 8.90
C GLY A 55 -33.14 -6.28 10.25
N LEU A 56 -31.93 -5.75 10.47
CA LEU A 56 -31.59 -5.04 11.71
C LEU A 56 -31.66 -3.52 11.51
N SER A 57 -32.23 -2.81 12.50
CA SER A 57 -32.12 -1.35 12.57
C SER A 57 -30.69 -0.92 12.85
N SER A 58 -30.35 0.33 12.55
CA SER A 58 -29.03 0.91 12.82
C SER A 58 -28.63 0.76 14.30
N GLU A 59 -29.57 1.01 15.21
CA GLU A 59 -29.36 0.83 16.65
C GLU A 59 -29.14 -0.65 17.03
N GLN A 60 -29.83 -1.59 16.38
CA GLN A 60 -29.59 -3.02 16.60
C GLN A 60 -28.19 -3.46 16.11
N VAL A 61 -27.71 -2.92 14.99
CA VAL A 61 -26.35 -3.17 14.48
C VAL A 61 -25.31 -2.66 15.50
N ARG A 62 -25.52 -1.45 16.03
CA ARG A 62 -24.66 -0.86 17.06
C ARG A 62 -24.60 -1.71 18.33
N GLN A 63 -25.77 -2.14 18.83
CA GLN A 63 -25.86 -2.98 20.02
C GLN A 63 -25.22 -4.37 19.81
N LEU A 64 -25.41 -4.95 18.62
CA LEU A 64 -24.77 -6.21 18.26
C LEU A 64 -23.24 -6.06 18.24
N ALA A 65 -22.72 -5.00 17.63
CA ALA A 65 -21.27 -4.71 17.60
C ALA A 65 -20.68 -4.62 19.01
N ALA A 66 -21.35 -3.87 19.91
CA ALA A 66 -20.94 -3.76 21.31
C ALA A 66 -20.95 -5.13 22.02
N LYS A 67 -22.01 -5.93 21.81
CA LYS A 67 -22.15 -7.26 22.42
C LYS A 67 -21.07 -8.23 21.93
N LEU A 68 -20.75 -8.23 20.63
CA LEU A 68 -19.67 -9.05 20.06
C LEU A 68 -18.31 -8.64 20.65
N GLY A 69 -18.04 -7.33 20.73
CA GLY A 69 -16.82 -6.80 21.33
C GLY A 69 -16.64 -7.21 22.80
N GLN A 70 -17.72 -7.19 23.60
CA GLN A 70 -17.71 -7.67 24.99
C GLN A 70 -17.44 -9.18 25.12
N ARG A 71 -17.70 -9.95 24.07
CA ARG A 71 -17.48 -11.40 24.03
C ARG A 71 -16.14 -11.79 23.40
N GLY A 72 -15.28 -10.81 23.09
CA GLY A 72 -13.96 -11.04 22.48
C GLY A 72 -13.99 -11.24 20.96
N LEU A 73 -15.16 -11.11 20.32
CA LEU A 73 -15.34 -11.25 18.87
C LEU A 73 -15.03 -9.92 18.17
N HIS A 74 -13.75 -9.56 18.24
CA HIS A 74 -13.25 -8.23 17.93
C HIS A 74 -13.25 -7.93 16.42
N LEU A 75 -12.95 -8.91 15.56
CA LEU A 75 -12.98 -8.73 14.11
C LEU A 75 -14.40 -8.54 13.60
N GLU A 76 -15.34 -9.33 14.11
CA GLU A 76 -16.76 -9.24 13.76
C GLU A 76 -17.35 -7.92 14.26
N ALA A 77 -17.03 -7.51 15.49
CA ALA A 77 -17.43 -6.22 16.03
C ALA A 77 -16.90 -5.06 15.16
N ALA A 78 -15.64 -5.11 14.74
CA ALA A 78 -15.06 -4.10 13.85
C ALA A 78 -15.80 -4.01 12.51
N GLY A 79 -16.18 -5.16 11.93
CA GLY A 79 -16.99 -5.21 10.71
C GLY A 79 -18.32 -4.48 10.87
N LEU A 80 -19.06 -4.77 11.94
CA LEU A 80 -20.34 -4.12 12.23
C LEU A 80 -20.22 -2.62 12.46
N TRP A 81 -19.18 -2.18 13.17
CA TRP A 81 -18.92 -0.75 13.38
C TRP A 81 -18.62 -0.02 12.07
N ARG A 82 -17.89 -0.66 11.15
CA ARG A 82 -17.62 -0.11 9.81
C ARG A 82 -18.88 -0.04 8.95
N ASP A 83 -19.71 -1.07 9.00
CA ASP A 83 -20.97 -1.11 8.28
C ASP A 83 -21.94 -0.05 8.81
N TYR A 84 -22.00 0.14 10.13
CA TYR A 84 -22.75 1.23 10.75
C TYR A 84 -22.22 2.60 10.31
N ALA A 85 -20.90 2.81 10.31
CA ALA A 85 -20.28 4.05 9.86
C ALA A 85 -20.54 4.36 8.36
N ALA A 86 -20.79 3.33 7.55
CA ALA A 86 -21.06 3.43 6.12
C ALA A 86 -22.52 3.82 5.80
N LEU A 87 -23.39 3.94 6.81
CA LEU A 87 -24.76 4.39 6.60
C LEU A 87 -24.79 5.83 6.02
N PRO A 88 -25.59 6.07 4.96
CA PRO A 88 -25.58 7.33 4.23
C PRO A 88 -26.04 8.51 5.09
N ASP A 89 -27.07 8.29 5.91
CA ASP A 89 -27.72 9.34 6.72
C ASP A 89 -27.09 9.52 8.11
N LEU A 90 -25.96 8.86 8.38
CA LEU A 90 -25.29 8.97 9.67
C LEU A 90 -24.60 10.33 9.83
N ALA A 91 -24.90 11.02 10.93
CA ALA A 91 -24.26 12.29 11.25
C ALA A 91 -22.73 12.14 11.34
N ALA A 92 -21.99 13.17 10.91
CA ALA A 92 -20.52 13.14 10.85
C ALA A 92 -19.88 12.76 12.20
N ALA A 93 -20.39 13.31 13.31
CA ALA A 93 -19.91 13.00 14.65
C ALA A 93 -20.19 11.54 15.06
N GLU A 94 -21.34 10.98 14.70
CA GLU A 94 -21.66 9.57 14.97
C GLU A 94 -20.85 8.62 14.09
N ARG A 95 -20.60 9.00 12.84
CA ARG A 95 -19.70 8.29 11.93
C ARG A 95 -18.28 8.23 12.48
N ALA A 96 -17.75 9.36 12.97
CA ALA A 96 -16.45 9.41 13.63
C ALA A 96 -16.39 8.44 14.83
N LYS A 97 -17.38 8.52 15.74
CA LYS A 97 -17.46 7.60 16.90
C LYS A 97 -17.51 6.13 16.50
N ALA A 98 -18.27 5.78 15.46
CA ALA A 98 -18.35 4.42 14.96
C ALA A 98 -17.02 3.93 14.37
N LEU A 99 -16.34 4.77 13.58
CA LEU A 99 -15.01 4.47 13.03
C LEU A 99 -13.96 4.32 14.14
N PHE A 100 -14.01 5.17 15.17
CA PHE A 100 -13.17 5.02 16.36
C PHE A 100 -13.39 3.66 17.05
N GLN A 101 -14.64 3.24 17.25
CA GLN A 101 -14.96 1.92 17.84
C GLN A 101 -14.51 0.76 16.95
N ALA A 102 -14.57 0.91 15.62
CA ALA A 102 -13.98 -0.06 14.70
C ALA A 102 -12.46 -0.16 14.89
N GLY A 103 -11.76 0.97 15.03
CA GLY A 103 -10.34 1.03 15.33
C GLY A 103 -9.97 0.31 16.62
N VAL A 104 -10.68 0.61 17.73
CA VAL A 104 -10.48 -0.06 19.03
C VAL A 104 -10.70 -1.57 18.93
N SER A 105 -11.71 -1.99 18.16
CA SER A 105 -12.00 -3.41 17.96
C SER A 105 -10.88 -4.09 17.15
N LEU A 106 -10.38 -3.46 16.09
CA LEU A 106 -9.27 -3.99 15.29
C LEU A 106 -7.96 -4.07 16.08
N GLU A 107 -7.67 -3.08 16.91
CA GLU A 107 -6.50 -3.07 17.79
C GLU A 107 -6.54 -4.23 18.78
N LYS A 108 -7.69 -4.48 19.43
CA LYS A 108 -7.88 -5.64 20.30
C LYS A 108 -7.76 -6.98 19.58
N ALA A 109 -8.03 -7.00 18.27
CA ALA A 109 -7.81 -8.17 17.41
C ALA A 109 -6.36 -8.30 16.89
N GLY A 110 -5.44 -7.40 17.29
CA GLY A 110 -4.06 -7.36 16.78
C GLY A 110 -3.92 -6.85 15.35
N GLN A 111 -4.99 -6.29 14.76
CA GLN A 111 -5.00 -5.74 13.39
C GLN A 111 -4.58 -4.27 13.39
N TYR A 112 -3.38 -3.98 13.89
CA TYR A 112 -2.91 -2.61 14.16
C TYR A 112 -2.90 -1.69 12.94
N ALA A 113 -2.51 -2.19 11.76
CA ALA A 113 -2.49 -1.38 10.54
C ALA A 113 -3.90 -0.95 10.11
N GLN A 114 -4.89 -1.86 10.23
CA GLN A 114 -6.28 -1.55 9.95
C GLN A 114 -6.88 -0.63 11.02
N ALA A 115 -6.44 -0.77 12.27
CA ALA A 115 -6.86 0.11 13.37
C ALA A 115 -6.44 1.57 13.10
N ILE A 116 -5.17 1.80 12.72
CA ILE A 116 -4.66 3.12 12.33
C ILE A 116 -5.51 3.75 11.22
N GLU A 117 -5.84 2.97 10.18
CA GLU A 117 -6.72 3.43 9.10
C GLU A 117 -8.07 3.91 9.64
N GLN A 118 -8.73 3.15 10.52
CA GLN A 118 -10.03 3.56 11.06
C GLN A 118 -9.93 4.78 11.98
N TYR A 119 -8.82 4.93 12.73
CA TYR A 119 -8.58 6.13 13.51
C TYR A 119 -8.45 7.38 12.63
N TYR A 120 -7.67 7.33 11.54
CA TYR A 120 -7.59 8.45 10.60
C TYR A 120 -8.93 8.73 9.92
N ARG A 121 -9.69 7.69 9.54
CA ARG A 121 -11.04 7.87 8.99
C ARG A 121 -11.99 8.51 10.00
N SER A 122 -11.84 8.22 11.29
CA SER A 122 -12.60 8.88 12.36
C SER A 122 -12.32 10.39 12.39
N GLU A 123 -11.04 10.79 12.40
CA GLU A 123 -10.64 12.20 12.40
C GLU A 123 -11.14 12.95 11.16
N LEU A 124 -11.03 12.32 9.99
CA LEU A 124 -11.52 12.89 8.72
C LEU A 124 -13.05 12.97 8.66
N ALA A 125 -13.78 12.06 9.32
CA ALA A 125 -15.23 12.09 9.36
C ALA A 125 -15.74 13.27 10.20
N ALA A 126 -15.16 13.47 11.38
CA ALA A 126 -15.34 14.68 12.20
C ALA A 126 -14.21 14.80 13.22
N PRO A 127 -13.51 15.94 13.30
CA PRO A 127 -12.54 16.19 14.35
C PRO A 127 -13.29 16.45 15.66
N LEU A 128 -13.31 15.45 16.55
CA LEU A 128 -13.95 15.54 17.86
C LEU A 128 -12.88 15.67 18.94
N ASP A 129 -12.89 16.78 19.70
CA ASP A 129 -11.90 17.05 20.76
C ASP A 129 -11.85 15.93 21.82
N GLU A 130 -13.00 15.33 22.13
CA GLU A 130 -13.12 14.20 23.08
C GLU A 130 -12.41 12.93 22.60
N LEU A 131 -12.22 12.77 21.27
CA LEU A 131 -11.56 11.61 20.68
C LEU A 131 -10.10 11.89 20.31
N ALA A 132 -9.72 13.13 20.04
CA ALA A 132 -8.38 13.46 19.53
C ALA A 132 -7.25 12.89 20.42
N GLY A 133 -7.33 13.09 21.74
CA GLY A 133 -6.33 12.55 22.68
C GLY A 133 -6.30 11.02 22.74
N GLN A 134 -7.46 10.36 22.62
CA GLN A 134 -7.56 8.90 22.59
C GLN A 134 -6.98 8.34 21.30
N ILE A 135 -7.33 8.94 20.15
CA ILE A 135 -6.82 8.57 18.83
C ILE A 135 -5.29 8.69 18.79
N ASN A 136 -4.72 9.79 19.29
CA ASN A 136 -3.27 9.94 19.41
C ASN A 136 -2.61 8.78 20.16
N THR A 137 -3.21 8.39 21.28
CA THR A 137 -2.71 7.30 22.14
C THR A 137 -2.76 5.96 21.43
N HIS A 138 -3.90 5.64 20.81
CA HIS A 138 -4.09 4.37 20.12
C HIS A 138 -3.24 4.26 18.85
N VAL A 139 -3.14 5.34 18.05
CA VAL A 139 -2.26 5.38 16.86
C VAL A 139 -0.80 5.13 17.26
N LYS A 140 -0.33 5.77 18.34
CA LYS A 140 1.01 5.50 18.88
C LYS A 140 1.21 4.03 19.24
N GLN A 141 0.29 3.46 20.02
CA GLN A 141 0.35 2.05 20.44
C GLN A 141 0.34 1.09 19.25
N CYS A 142 -0.46 1.38 18.22
CA CYS A 142 -0.51 0.59 17.00
C CYS A 142 0.82 0.63 16.24
N PHE A 143 1.44 1.81 16.07
CA PHE A 143 2.75 1.90 15.42
C PHE A 143 3.85 1.18 16.21
N GLU A 144 3.84 1.30 17.54
CA GLU A 144 4.78 0.57 18.42
C GLU A 144 4.60 -0.96 18.27
N SER A 145 3.35 -1.42 18.24
CA SER A 145 3.01 -2.84 18.06
C SER A 145 3.41 -3.37 16.67
N LEU A 146 3.38 -2.51 15.65
CA LEU A 146 3.89 -2.83 14.31
C LEU A 146 5.42 -2.71 14.20
N GLY A 147 6.09 -2.19 15.24
CA GLY A 147 7.52 -1.86 15.21
C GLY A 147 7.89 -0.80 14.16
N LYS A 148 6.95 0.09 13.81
CA LYS A 148 7.07 1.14 12.77
C LYS A 148 7.46 2.47 13.40
N PHE A 149 8.65 2.52 13.99
CA PHE A 149 9.13 3.66 14.78
C PHE A 149 9.48 4.88 13.92
N ALA A 150 9.98 4.67 12.70
CA ALA A 150 10.27 5.76 11.77
C ALA A 150 8.97 6.51 11.39
N ALA A 151 7.92 5.77 11.04
CA ALA A 151 6.60 6.34 10.73
C ALA A 151 5.99 7.04 11.95
N LEU A 152 6.02 6.40 13.13
CA LEU A 152 5.52 6.98 14.37
C LEU A 152 6.16 8.35 14.68
N ARG A 153 7.46 8.49 14.43
CA ARG A 153 8.14 9.76 14.70
C ARG A 153 7.56 10.90 13.86
N TYR A 154 7.35 10.68 12.57
CA TYR A 154 6.76 11.70 11.69
C TYR A 154 5.29 11.94 12.02
N GLU A 155 4.54 10.91 12.36
CA GLU A 155 3.16 11.05 12.85
C GLU A 155 3.09 11.98 14.07
N LEU A 156 3.98 11.78 15.06
CA LEU A 156 4.03 12.63 16.25
C LEU A 156 4.46 14.07 15.91
N MET A 157 5.38 14.25 14.96
CA MET A 157 5.78 15.57 14.49
C MET A 157 4.62 16.30 13.80
N ASP A 158 3.88 15.62 12.92
CA ASP A 158 2.72 16.20 12.24
C ASP A 158 1.64 16.60 13.25
N ARG A 159 1.32 15.71 14.19
CA ARG A 159 0.30 15.97 15.22
C ARG A 159 0.67 17.04 16.24
N THR A 160 1.97 17.33 16.42
CA THR A 160 2.46 18.37 17.34
C THR A 160 2.92 19.64 16.63
N SER A 161 2.86 19.68 15.29
CA SER A 161 3.30 20.81 14.51
C SER A 161 2.39 22.02 14.74
N LEU A 162 3.01 23.18 14.98
CA LEU A 162 2.33 24.47 15.01
C LEU A 162 2.02 25.00 13.61
N ASN A 163 2.62 24.40 12.56
CA ASN A 163 2.39 24.75 11.16
C ASN A 163 1.94 23.50 10.38
N PRO A 164 0.62 23.26 10.23
CA PRO A 164 0.09 22.06 9.59
C PRO A 164 0.36 21.97 8.08
N ALA A 165 0.85 23.05 7.45
CA ALA A 165 1.05 23.10 6.00
C ALA A 165 2.33 22.39 5.53
N GLU A 166 3.28 22.12 6.44
CA GLU A 166 4.51 21.37 6.14
C GLU A 166 4.41 19.95 6.71
N THR A 167 4.28 18.96 5.84
CA THR A 167 4.32 17.55 6.24
C THR A 167 5.70 17.19 6.76
N ALA A 168 5.76 16.64 7.97
CA ALA A 168 6.97 16.22 8.62
C ALA A 168 7.71 15.17 7.77
N GLY A 169 9.02 15.40 7.58
CA GLY A 169 9.86 14.50 6.80
C GLY A 169 9.67 14.57 5.29
N GLY A 170 8.91 15.54 4.77
CA GLY A 170 8.75 15.79 3.32
C GLY A 170 9.97 16.38 2.62
N LYS A 171 10.98 16.83 3.37
CA LYS A 171 12.23 17.38 2.83
C LYS A 171 12.98 16.32 2.00
N ILE A 172 13.38 16.71 0.80
CA ILE A 172 14.15 15.86 -0.12
C ILE A 172 15.62 15.83 0.33
N VAL A 173 16.19 14.63 0.42
CA VAL A 173 17.60 14.39 0.81
C VAL A 173 18.45 13.84 -0.34
N ALA A 174 17.82 13.23 -1.35
CA ALA A 174 18.48 12.77 -2.57
C ALA A 174 17.47 12.63 -3.71
N GLU A 175 18.00 12.60 -4.93
CA GLU A 175 17.22 12.37 -6.16
C GLU A 175 18.04 11.45 -7.09
N ILE A 176 17.39 10.42 -7.64
CA ILE A 176 17.96 9.57 -8.70
C ILE A 176 16.99 9.55 -9.89
N GLY A 177 17.35 10.27 -10.95
CA GLY A 177 16.46 10.44 -12.11
C GLY A 177 15.16 11.10 -11.66
N PRO A 178 13.97 10.50 -11.89
CA PRO A 178 12.69 11.06 -11.46
C PRO A 178 12.34 10.77 -10.00
N GLU A 179 13.10 9.91 -9.32
CA GLU A 179 12.77 9.46 -7.96
C GLU A 179 13.38 10.36 -6.90
N LYS A 180 12.53 10.87 -6.00
CA LYS A 180 12.93 11.73 -4.89
C LYS A 180 12.88 10.96 -3.58
N ILE A 181 13.97 11.00 -2.83
CA ILE A 181 14.06 10.39 -1.50
C ILE A 181 13.86 11.50 -0.48
N THR A 182 12.79 11.38 0.31
CA THR A 182 12.53 12.30 1.42
C THR A 182 13.21 11.83 2.70
N GLU A 183 13.29 12.69 3.72
CA GLU A 183 13.77 12.29 5.04
C GLU A 183 12.97 11.11 5.61
N ALA A 184 11.64 11.13 5.44
CA ALA A 184 10.79 10.04 5.89
C ALA A 184 11.04 8.73 5.14
N ALA A 185 11.26 8.82 3.83
CA ALA A 185 11.61 7.65 3.02
C ALA A 185 12.97 7.07 3.43
N LEU A 186 13.98 7.92 3.63
CA LEU A 186 15.31 7.48 4.08
C LEU A 186 15.24 6.74 5.41
N ASP A 187 14.52 7.27 6.39
CA ASP A 187 14.42 6.65 7.70
C ASP A 187 13.60 5.34 7.66
N ALA A 188 12.62 5.24 6.78
CA ALA A 188 11.91 3.98 6.51
C ALA A 188 12.82 2.94 5.84
N MET A 189 13.73 3.35 4.94
CA MET A 189 14.73 2.47 4.33
C MET A 189 15.73 1.95 5.37
N ILE A 190 16.22 2.84 6.25
CA ILE A 190 17.09 2.46 7.38
C ILE A 190 16.37 1.46 8.30
N GLU A 191 15.11 1.73 8.66
CA GLU A 191 14.31 0.83 9.49
C GLU A 191 14.15 -0.55 8.86
N ARG A 192 13.87 -0.61 7.56
CA ARG A 192 13.76 -1.88 6.81
C ARG A 192 15.09 -2.62 6.78
N SER A 193 16.21 -1.92 6.58
CA SER A 193 17.54 -2.53 6.61
C SER A 193 17.84 -3.16 7.98
N ILE A 194 17.58 -2.44 9.07
CA ILE A 194 17.73 -2.95 10.44
C ILE A 194 16.80 -4.15 10.66
N GLU A 195 15.55 -4.07 10.22
CA GLU A 195 14.60 -5.17 10.33
C GLU A 195 15.11 -6.43 9.64
N ASN A 196 15.65 -6.31 8.42
CA ASN A 196 16.23 -7.42 7.68
C ASN A 196 17.45 -8.02 8.40
N GLN A 197 18.32 -7.19 8.98
CA GLN A 197 19.45 -7.66 9.79
C GLN A 197 19.00 -8.42 11.04
N LEU A 198 17.85 -8.04 11.61
CA LEU A 198 17.32 -8.68 12.79
C LEU A 198 16.58 -10.00 12.50
N VAL A 199 16.24 -10.33 11.25
CA VAL A 199 15.46 -11.54 10.91
C VAL A 199 16.12 -12.80 11.48
N SER A 200 17.44 -12.95 11.32
CA SER A 200 18.18 -14.15 11.77
C SER A 200 18.21 -14.31 13.29
N VAL A 201 18.20 -13.20 14.02
CA VAL A 201 18.30 -13.19 15.49
C VAL A 201 16.93 -13.09 16.18
N LYS A 202 15.88 -12.66 15.46
CA LYS A 202 14.49 -12.55 15.95
C LYS A 202 13.97 -13.90 16.48
N ALA A 203 14.40 -15.02 15.91
CA ALA A 203 14.01 -16.36 16.35
C ALA A 203 14.44 -16.69 17.80
N PHE A 204 15.44 -15.97 18.34
CA PHE A 204 16.00 -16.19 19.68
C PHE A 204 15.60 -15.11 20.68
N MET A 205 14.68 -14.21 20.32
CA MET A 205 14.26 -13.07 21.15
C MET A 205 12.74 -13.06 21.34
N SER A 206 12.27 -12.53 22.48
CA SER A 206 10.86 -12.19 22.62
C SER A 206 10.49 -11.02 21.69
N PRO A 207 9.20 -10.85 21.34
CA PRO A 207 8.74 -9.72 20.53
C PRO A 207 9.13 -8.35 21.12
N GLU A 208 9.06 -8.22 22.45
CA GLU A 208 9.45 -7.01 23.18
C GLU A 208 10.96 -6.74 23.05
N GLN A 209 11.79 -7.78 23.24
CA GLN A 209 13.23 -7.67 23.09
C GLN A 209 13.63 -7.29 21.67
N ALA A 210 12.98 -7.89 20.66
CA ALA A 210 13.20 -7.56 19.27
C ALA A 210 12.81 -6.10 18.96
N GLY A 211 11.70 -5.62 19.53
CA GLY A 211 11.26 -4.23 19.43
C GLY A 211 12.26 -3.25 20.04
N GLU A 212 12.71 -3.49 21.28
CA GLU A 212 13.71 -2.67 21.95
C GLU A 212 15.07 -2.69 21.25
N GLN A 213 15.50 -3.85 20.74
CA GLN A 213 16.71 -3.95 19.94
C GLN A 213 16.61 -3.12 18.65
N LYS A 214 15.49 -3.23 17.92
CA LYS A 214 15.22 -2.44 16.71
C LYS A 214 15.26 -0.94 17.04
N LYS A 215 14.61 -0.53 18.13
CA LYS A 215 14.59 0.86 18.59
C LYS A 215 15.99 1.37 18.88
N ARG A 216 16.82 0.61 19.61
CA ARG A 216 18.22 0.99 19.89
C ARG A 216 19.06 1.18 18.62
N LEU A 217 18.95 0.26 17.66
CA LEU A 217 19.67 0.36 16.38
C LEU A 217 19.21 1.56 15.55
N LEU A 218 17.91 1.86 15.57
CA LEU A 218 17.35 3.04 14.94
C LEU A 218 17.90 4.32 15.56
N GLU A 219 17.93 4.42 16.90
CA GLU A 219 18.51 5.59 17.58
C GLU A 219 19.97 5.84 17.18
N GLN A 220 20.79 4.79 17.09
CA GLN A 220 22.18 4.90 16.64
C GLN A 220 22.30 5.40 15.19
N SER A 221 21.35 5.01 14.34
CA SER A 221 21.31 5.37 12.92
C SER A 221 20.76 6.79 12.67
N ARG A 222 20.34 7.52 13.72
CA ARG A 222 19.79 8.87 13.58
C ARG A 222 20.83 9.96 13.36
N THR A 223 22.10 9.69 13.64
CA THR A 223 23.14 10.70 13.47
C THR A 223 23.22 11.13 12.00
N PRO A 224 23.43 12.43 11.69
CA PRO A 224 23.56 12.90 10.31
C PRO A 224 24.62 12.12 9.52
N GLN A 225 25.72 11.76 10.18
CA GLN A 225 26.78 10.94 9.59
C GLN A 225 26.31 9.53 9.22
N ALA A 226 25.64 8.82 10.13
CA ALA A 226 25.13 7.47 9.84
C ALA A 226 24.07 7.49 8.73
N ARG A 227 23.17 8.48 8.73
CA ARG A 227 22.17 8.68 7.68
C ARG A 227 22.84 8.93 6.33
N GLN A 228 23.85 9.79 6.29
CA GLN A 228 24.59 10.09 5.07
C GLN A 228 25.35 8.87 4.56
N GLN A 229 26.01 8.11 5.43
CA GLN A 229 26.73 6.89 5.04
C GLN A 229 25.78 5.83 4.48
N PHE A 230 24.64 5.60 5.15
CA PHE A 230 23.61 4.70 4.66
C PHE A 230 23.11 5.14 3.28
N LEU A 231 22.72 6.41 3.15
CA LEU A 231 22.23 6.97 1.89
C LEU A 231 23.26 6.82 0.76
N GLN A 232 24.53 7.15 1.00
CA GLN A 232 25.59 6.99 0.00
C GLN A 232 25.76 5.54 -0.44
N SER A 233 25.78 4.59 0.51
CA SER A 233 25.89 3.16 0.19
C SER A 233 24.70 2.65 -0.63
N TRP A 234 23.49 3.07 -0.25
CA TRP A 234 22.26 2.69 -0.93
C TRP A 234 22.20 3.30 -2.35
N LEU A 235 22.52 4.59 -2.50
CA LEU A 235 22.57 5.26 -3.80
C LEU A 235 23.58 4.59 -4.74
N ALA A 236 24.77 4.24 -4.23
CA ALA A 236 25.78 3.55 -5.03
C ALA A 236 25.28 2.18 -5.53
N GLN A 237 24.63 1.40 -4.66
CA GLN A 237 24.03 0.13 -5.04
C GLN A 237 22.90 0.31 -6.06
N GLU A 238 22.03 1.29 -5.86
CA GLU A 238 20.88 1.56 -6.72
C GLU A 238 21.31 2.02 -8.12
N ILE A 239 22.33 2.87 -8.21
CA ILE A 239 22.90 3.31 -9.51
C ILE A 239 23.45 2.10 -10.28
N LEU A 240 24.24 1.24 -9.62
CA LEU A 240 24.78 0.03 -10.25
C LEU A 240 23.68 -0.94 -10.65
N TYR A 241 22.63 -1.09 -9.83
CA TYR A 241 21.48 -1.91 -10.15
C TYR A 241 20.76 -1.42 -11.42
N ARG A 242 20.49 -0.11 -11.52
CA ARG A 242 19.87 0.49 -12.72
C ARG A 242 20.75 0.31 -13.95
N GLN A 243 22.05 0.57 -13.83
CA GLN A 243 22.98 0.33 -14.93
C GLN A 243 22.98 -1.14 -15.37
N ALA A 244 22.94 -2.09 -14.42
CA ALA A 244 22.85 -3.50 -14.72
C ALA A 244 21.56 -3.88 -15.47
N LEU A 245 20.44 -3.22 -15.17
CA LEU A 245 19.19 -3.39 -15.92
C LEU A 245 19.29 -2.82 -17.33
N ASP A 246 19.84 -1.61 -17.48
CA ASP A 246 20.02 -0.95 -18.78
C ASP A 246 20.95 -1.73 -19.71
N GLU A 247 21.98 -2.38 -19.14
CA GLU A 247 22.89 -3.27 -19.86
C GLU A 247 22.30 -4.67 -20.13
N GLY A 248 21.06 -4.94 -19.71
CA GLY A 248 20.39 -6.23 -19.89
C GLY A 248 21.06 -7.37 -19.10
N LEU A 249 21.80 -7.06 -18.02
CA LEU A 249 22.50 -8.07 -17.23
C LEU A 249 21.54 -9.06 -16.56
N ALA A 250 20.32 -8.62 -16.25
CA ALA A 250 19.26 -9.46 -15.71
C ALA A 250 18.81 -10.57 -16.69
N ASP A 251 19.03 -10.38 -18.00
CA ASP A 251 18.57 -11.32 -19.02
C ASP A 251 19.56 -12.42 -19.38
N LYS A 252 20.82 -12.27 -18.97
CA LYS A 252 21.89 -13.25 -19.19
C LYS A 252 21.55 -14.58 -18.50
N ALA A 253 21.89 -15.69 -19.16
CA ALA A 253 21.57 -17.03 -18.68
C ALA A 253 22.21 -17.30 -17.31
N GLU A 254 23.44 -16.86 -17.11
CA GLU A 254 24.20 -17.00 -15.87
C GLU A 254 23.52 -16.24 -14.72
N THR A 255 23.10 -14.98 -14.97
CA THR A 255 22.38 -14.18 -13.97
C THR A 255 21.05 -14.81 -13.59
N LYS A 256 20.28 -15.29 -14.57
CA LYS A 256 19.00 -15.98 -14.34
C LYS A 256 19.17 -17.23 -13.50
N GLN A 257 20.23 -18.01 -13.76
CA GLN A 257 20.54 -19.19 -12.97
C GLN A 257 20.90 -18.84 -11.52
N VAL A 258 21.76 -17.84 -11.30
CA VAL A 258 22.11 -17.38 -9.94
C VAL A 258 20.88 -16.89 -9.19
N LEU A 259 20.02 -16.09 -9.83
CA LEU A 259 18.77 -15.62 -9.22
C LEU A 259 17.83 -16.77 -8.87
N ALA A 260 17.73 -17.79 -9.72
CA ALA A 260 16.92 -18.97 -9.46
C ALA A 260 17.44 -19.77 -8.25
N ASP A 261 18.77 -19.93 -8.13
CA ASP A 261 19.39 -20.62 -7.00
C ASP A 261 19.23 -19.84 -5.69
N VAL A 262 19.40 -18.50 -5.72
CA VAL A 262 19.12 -17.63 -4.58
C VAL A 262 17.65 -17.73 -4.17
N THR A 263 16.73 -17.66 -5.13
CA THR A 263 15.29 -17.79 -4.87
C THR A 263 14.96 -19.12 -4.23
N ARG A 264 15.51 -20.23 -4.75
CA ARG A 264 15.34 -21.56 -4.17
C ARG A 264 15.84 -21.60 -2.73
N GLY A 265 17.02 -21.02 -2.46
CA GLY A 265 17.60 -20.94 -1.12
C GLY A 265 16.71 -20.17 -0.14
N VAL A 266 16.25 -18.99 -0.53
CA VAL A 266 15.36 -18.15 0.30
C VAL A 266 14.04 -18.87 0.59
N LEU A 267 13.40 -19.46 -0.43
CA LEU A 267 12.13 -20.19 -0.24
C LEU A 267 12.30 -21.41 0.67
N SER A 268 13.44 -22.10 0.60
CA SER A 268 13.74 -23.25 1.45
C SER A 268 13.88 -22.88 2.93
N GLN A 269 14.17 -21.61 3.24
CA GLN A 269 14.26 -21.11 4.62
C GLN A 269 12.91 -20.65 5.21
N GLN A 270 11.85 -20.59 4.39
CA GLN A 270 10.52 -20.14 4.82
C GLN A 270 9.63 -21.29 5.31
N LEU A 271 10.05 -22.54 5.10
CA LEU A 271 9.38 -23.77 5.55
C LEU A 271 10.25 -24.49 6.58
#